data_AF-A0A7S3DW83-F1
#
_entry.id   AF-A0A7S3DW83-F1
#
_cell.length_a   1.000
_cell.length_b   1.000
_cell.length_c   1.000
_cell.angle_alpha   90.00
_cell.angle_beta   90.00
_cell.angle_gamma   90.00
#
_symmetry.space_group_name_H-M   'P 1'
#
loop_
_entity.id
_entity.type
_entity.pdbx_description
1 polymer ?
#
loop_
_entity_poly.entity_id
_entity_poly.type
_entity_poly.pdbx_seq_one_letter_code
_entity_poly.pdbx_strand_id
1 'polypeptide(L)'
;QMEGKEEMHENWGDMVLGEDVDIHGDPPRVWVEGKDYPGTAFTRSLGDSMAEAIGVSAEPEMLSRHVTSNDHLLVIASDGIFEFLTNQEVIDIAAQCSSPIVACETLVRRAYNQWLIHENRTD
;
A
#
# COMPACT_ATOMS: atom_id res chain seq x y z
N GLN A 1 -10.19 -10.83 6.86
CA GLN A 1 -10.26 -11.38 8.23
C GLN A 1 -11.54 -12.15 8.51
N MET A 2 -11.46 -13.50 8.52
CA MET A 2 -12.46 -14.30 9.20
C MET A 2 -12.24 -14.16 10.71
N GLU A 3 -13.32 -13.85 11.45
CA GLU A 3 -13.46 -13.78 12.93
C GLU A 3 -13.24 -12.45 13.69
N GLY A 4 -12.95 -11.32 13.05
CA GLY A 4 -12.87 -10.02 13.74
C GLY A 4 -13.76 -8.97 13.10
N LYS A 5 -15.02 -8.86 13.52
CA LYS A 5 -15.80 -7.64 13.26
C LYS A 5 -15.31 -6.58 14.24
N GLU A 6 -14.38 -5.73 13.81
CA GLU A 6 -13.98 -4.56 14.58
C GLU A 6 -14.83 -3.35 14.19
N GLU A 7 -15.20 -2.54 15.18
CA GLU A 7 -15.82 -1.24 14.92
C GLU A 7 -14.79 -0.29 14.29
N MET A 8 -15.27 0.69 13.52
CA MET A 8 -14.39 1.72 12.98
C MET A 8 -13.63 2.43 14.11
N HIS A 9 -12.31 2.43 14.04
CA HIS A 9 -11.43 3.12 14.98
C HIS A 9 -10.19 3.66 14.25
N GLU A 10 -9.46 4.55 14.91
CA GLU A 10 -8.18 5.09 14.41
C GLU A 10 -6.96 4.51 15.14
N ASN A 11 -7.17 3.56 16.05
CA ASN A 11 -6.13 2.95 16.87
C ASN A 11 -5.40 1.82 16.11
N TRP A 12 -4.61 2.17 15.11
CA TRP A 12 -3.92 1.21 14.23
C TRP A 12 -2.54 0.74 14.73
N GLY A 13 -2.21 1.00 16.01
CA GLY A 13 -0.93 0.64 16.62
C GLY A 13 0.19 1.64 16.37
N ASP A 14 1.43 1.21 16.64
CA ASP A 14 2.63 2.05 16.57
C ASP A 14 3.31 2.03 15.17
N MET A 15 2.71 1.36 14.18
CA MET A 15 3.29 1.24 12.84
C MET A 15 3.28 2.59 12.12
N VAL A 16 4.45 3.02 11.65
CA VAL A 16 4.59 4.25 10.88
C VAL A 16 4.64 3.91 9.39
N LEU A 17 3.57 4.27 8.66
CA LEU A 17 3.45 3.98 7.24
C LEU A 17 4.65 4.50 6.43
N GLY A 18 5.30 3.57 5.72
CA GLY A 18 6.47 3.85 4.88
C GLY A 18 7.80 3.95 5.64
N GLU A 19 7.79 3.89 6.97
CA GLU A 19 9.01 3.71 7.78
C GLU A 19 9.15 2.25 8.22
N ASP A 20 8.04 1.61 8.57
CA ASP A 20 7.97 0.22 8.95
C ASP A 20 7.36 -0.64 7.82
N VAL A 21 7.81 -1.90 7.73
CA VAL A 21 7.17 -2.93 6.91
C VAL A 21 6.04 -3.54 7.73
N ASP A 22 4.85 -3.68 7.14
CA ASP A 22 3.71 -4.27 7.83
C ASP A 22 3.97 -5.77 8.09
N ILE A 23 4.09 -6.12 9.38
CA ILE A 23 4.26 -7.50 9.84
C ILE A 23 2.96 -8.08 10.40
N HIS A 24 1.88 -7.30 10.46
CA HIS A 24 0.65 -7.61 11.18
C HIS A 24 -0.36 -8.42 10.34
N GLY A 25 -0.10 -8.60 9.04
CA GLY A 25 -0.84 -9.52 8.17
C GLY A 25 -2.03 -8.88 7.44
N ASP A 26 -3.10 -9.65 7.21
CA ASP A 26 -4.26 -9.21 6.42
C ASP A 26 -4.96 -8.00 7.09
N PRO A 27 -5.00 -6.82 6.43
CA PRO A 27 -5.59 -5.63 7.03
C PRO A 27 -7.12 -5.79 7.23
N PRO A 28 -7.72 -4.95 8.09
CA PRO A 28 -9.17 -4.83 8.18
C PRO A 28 -9.81 -4.59 6.82
N ARG A 29 -10.99 -5.17 6.65
CA ARG A 29 -11.72 -5.15 5.38
C ARG A 29 -13.11 -4.56 5.54
N VAL A 30 -13.58 -3.87 4.52
CA VAL A 30 -14.95 -3.33 4.48
C VAL A 30 -15.89 -4.39 3.90
N TRP A 31 -16.92 -4.71 4.68
CA TRP A 31 -17.90 -5.74 4.38
C TRP A 31 -19.32 -5.20 4.47
N VAL A 32 -20.22 -5.76 3.66
CA VAL A 32 -21.66 -5.60 3.89
C VAL A 32 -22.02 -6.26 5.22
N GLU A 33 -22.88 -5.61 6.01
CA GLU A 33 -23.26 -6.12 7.32
C GLU A 33 -23.81 -7.56 7.24
N GLY A 34 -23.12 -8.48 7.92
CA GLY A 34 -23.49 -9.89 7.97
C GLY A 34 -23.24 -10.67 6.68
N LYS A 35 -22.39 -10.16 5.78
CA LYS A 35 -21.99 -10.83 4.53
C LYS A 35 -20.47 -10.82 4.35
N ASP A 36 -19.97 -11.80 3.62
CA ASP A 36 -18.55 -11.92 3.27
C ASP A 36 -18.28 -11.37 1.86
N TYR A 37 -18.81 -10.19 1.55
CA TYR A 37 -18.44 -9.39 0.38
C TYR A 37 -18.66 -7.89 0.64
N PRO A 38 -18.01 -6.96 -0.08
CA PRO A 38 -16.95 -7.21 -1.07
C PRO A 38 -15.60 -7.56 -0.44
N GLY A 39 -15.32 -7.13 0.79
CA GLY A 39 -14.08 -7.46 1.49
C GLY A 39 -12.90 -6.61 1.05
N THR A 40 -13.11 -5.32 0.79
CA THR A 40 -12.05 -4.43 0.32
C THR A 40 -11.07 -4.15 1.46
N ALA A 41 -9.77 -4.27 1.18
CA ALA A 41 -8.69 -3.88 2.11
C ALA A 41 -8.45 -2.36 2.14
N PHE A 42 -9.31 -1.59 1.49
CA PHE A 42 -9.21 -0.15 1.33
C PHE A 42 -10.57 0.50 1.62
N THR A 43 -10.53 1.75 2.09
CA THR A 43 -11.69 2.58 2.39
C THR A 43 -11.97 3.63 1.31
N ARG A 44 -11.13 3.69 0.28
CA ARG A 44 -11.32 4.57 -0.88
C ARG A 44 -11.00 3.85 -2.17
N SER A 45 -11.82 4.04 -3.19
CA SER A 45 -11.59 3.49 -4.52
C SER A 45 -12.47 4.17 -5.57
N LEU A 46 -12.08 3.99 -6.84
CA LEU A 46 -12.84 4.48 -7.99
C LEU A 46 -13.56 3.31 -8.66
N GLY A 47 -14.87 3.45 -8.91
CA GLY A 47 -15.63 2.50 -9.72
C GLY A 47 -16.20 1.28 -8.97
N ASP A 48 -15.89 1.11 -7.68
CA ASP A 48 -16.43 0.01 -6.87
C ASP A 48 -17.85 0.31 -6.35
N SER A 49 -18.83 0.28 -7.26
CA SER A 49 -20.22 0.61 -6.93
C SER A 49 -20.82 -0.15 -5.72
N MET A 50 -20.42 -1.40 -5.51
CA MET A 50 -20.84 -2.18 -4.34
C MET A 50 -20.20 -1.71 -3.04
N ALA A 51 -18.91 -1.35 -3.08
CA ALA A 51 -18.19 -0.88 -1.92
C ALA A 51 -18.60 0.56 -1.56
N GLU A 52 -18.91 1.37 -2.57
CA GLU A 52 -19.43 2.74 -2.40
C GLU A 52 -20.73 2.76 -1.59
N ALA A 53 -21.62 1.79 -1.85
CA ALA A 53 -22.87 1.64 -1.10
C ALA A 53 -22.69 1.32 0.40
N ILE A 54 -21.49 0.91 0.82
CA ILE A 54 -21.14 0.60 2.22
C ILE A 54 -20.07 1.53 2.79
N GLY A 55 -19.86 2.69 2.16
CA GLY A 55 -19.04 3.78 2.71
C GLY A 55 -17.63 3.91 2.12
N VAL A 56 -17.24 3.11 1.14
CA VAL A 56 -15.98 3.33 0.40
C VAL A 56 -16.10 4.59 -0.45
N SER A 57 -15.19 5.55 -0.28
CA SER A 57 -15.30 6.86 -0.95
C SER A 57 -14.47 6.93 -2.23
N ALA A 58 -15.01 7.56 -3.26
CA ALA A 58 -14.26 7.96 -4.47
C ALA A 58 -13.52 9.30 -4.30
N GLU A 59 -13.70 9.99 -3.17
CA GLU A 59 -13.11 11.30 -2.92
C GLU A 59 -11.61 11.18 -2.58
N PRO A 60 -10.71 11.77 -3.41
CA PRO A 60 -9.28 11.67 -3.18
C PRO A 60 -8.84 12.58 -2.03
N GLU A 61 -7.70 12.24 -1.44
CA GLU A 61 -6.96 13.18 -0.60
C GLU A 61 -6.07 14.07 -1.48
N MET A 62 -6.17 15.39 -1.29
CA MET A 62 -5.44 16.37 -2.09
C MET A 62 -4.28 16.95 -1.28
N LEU A 63 -3.06 16.62 -1.66
CA LEU A 63 -1.83 17.19 -1.12
C LEU A 63 -1.11 17.98 -2.21
N SER A 64 -0.57 19.15 -1.84
CA SER A 64 0.24 19.97 -2.74
C SER A 64 1.59 20.27 -2.08
N ARG A 65 2.67 20.17 -2.86
CA ARG A 65 4.02 20.50 -2.42
C ARG A 65 4.72 21.32 -3.48
N HIS A 66 5.51 22.29 -3.03
CA HIS A 66 6.35 23.09 -3.92
C HIS A 66 7.64 22.32 -4.23
N VAL A 67 7.90 22.04 -5.50
CA VAL A 67 9.12 21.36 -5.94
C VAL A 67 10.27 22.35 -5.93
N THR A 68 11.36 21.96 -5.29
CA THR A 68 12.59 22.73 -5.13
C THR A 68 13.75 22.06 -5.86
N SER A 69 14.90 22.73 -5.94
CA SER A 69 16.13 22.14 -6.49
C SER A 69 16.70 20.99 -5.65
N ASN A 70 16.20 20.78 -4.43
CA ASN A 70 16.62 19.69 -3.52
C ASN A 70 15.76 18.42 -3.71
N ASP A 71 14.69 18.49 -4.52
CA ASP A 71 13.85 17.33 -4.81
C ASP A 71 14.42 16.59 -6.03
N HIS A 72 15.12 15.49 -5.76
CA HIS A 72 15.86 14.75 -6.79
C HIS A 72 15.08 13.58 -7.40
N LEU A 73 14.17 12.99 -6.63
CA LEU A 73 13.42 11.79 -7.01
C LEU A 73 11.97 11.89 -6.54
N LEU A 74 11.06 11.43 -7.40
CA LEU A 74 9.66 11.16 -7.05
C LEU A 74 9.38 9.71 -7.45
N VAL A 75 8.92 8.91 -6.49
CA VAL A 75 8.52 7.53 -6.73
C VAL A 75 7.03 7.42 -6.54
N ILE A 76 6.36 6.82 -7.53
CA ILE A 76 4.94 6.46 -7.48
C ILE A 76 4.87 4.98 -7.85
N ALA A 77 4.30 4.18 -6.96
CA ALA A 77 4.15 2.74 -7.15
C ALA A 77 2.90 2.25 -6.38
N SER A 78 2.45 1.04 -6.70
CA SER A 78 1.42 0.34 -5.92
C SER A 78 2.02 -0.30 -4.66
N ASP A 79 1.14 -0.78 -3.79
CA ASP A 79 1.44 -1.67 -2.66
C ASP A 79 2.36 -2.85 -3.02
N GLY A 80 2.28 -3.39 -4.24
CA GLY A 80 3.21 -4.40 -4.73
C GLY A 80 4.71 -4.08 -4.58
N ILE A 81 5.08 -2.81 -4.43
CA ILE A 81 6.44 -2.39 -4.02
C ILE A 81 6.51 -2.16 -2.50
N PHE A 82 5.57 -1.39 -1.96
CA PHE A 82 5.63 -0.87 -0.59
C PHE A 82 5.24 -1.88 0.49
N GLU A 83 4.66 -3.02 0.14
CA GLU A 83 4.32 -4.10 1.07
C GLU A 83 5.54 -4.56 1.86
N PHE A 84 6.70 -4.64 1.20
CA PHE A 84 7.92 -5.20 1.80
C PHE A 84 9.14 -4.29 1.72
N LEU A 85 8.97 -3.04 1.27
CA LEU A 85 10.07 -2.08 1.15
C LEU A 85 9.66 -0.75 1.75
N THR A 86 10.48 -0.27 2.67
CA THR A 86 10.30 1.06 3.29
C THR A 86 10.58 2.18 2.28
N ASN A 87 10.06 3.38 2.55
CA ASN A 87 10.34 4.58 1.75
C ASN A 87 11.84 4.82 1.61
N GLN A 88 12.60 4.62 2.71
CA GLN A 88 14.04 4.84 2.70
C GLN A 88 14.76 3.82 1.81
N GLU A 89 14.43 2.53 1.90
CA GLU A 89 14.99 1.50 1.01
C GLU A 89 14.69 1.78 -0.46
N VAL A 90 13.46 2.21 -0.77
CA VAL A 90 13.04 2.55 -2.14
C VAL A 90 13.90 3.70 -2.69
N ILE A 91 14.09 4.77 -1.91
CA ILE A 91 14.91 5.91 -2.33
C ILE A 91 16.39 5.54 -2.42
N ASP A 92 16.93 4.76 -1.48
CA ASP A 92 18.33 4.33 -1.49
C ASP A 92 18.66 3.49 -2.73
N ILE A 93 17.76 2.58 -3.12
CA ILE A 93 17.88 1.79 -4.34
C ILE A 93 17.81 2.68 -5.58
N ALA A 94 16.80 3.55 -5.64
CA ALA A 94 16.58 4.42 -6.80
C ALA A 94 17.75 5.39 -7.02
N ALA A 95 18.31 5.96 -5.95
CA ALA A 95 19.43 6.89 -6.00
C ALA A 95 20.74 6.27 -6.50
N GLN A 96 20.89 4.95 -6.39
CA GLN A 96 22.06 4.22 -6.90
C GLN A 96 21.94 3.82 -8.38
N CYS A 97 20.76 3.99 -8.98
CA CYS A 97 20.51 3.60 -10.36
C CYS A 97 20.89 4.71 -11.35
N SER A 98 21.40 4.32 -12.51
CA SER A 98 21.85 5.26 -13.56
C SER A 98 20.71 5.93 -14.32
N SER A 99 19.49 5.39 -14.26
CA SER A 99 18.32 5.94 -14.93
C SER A 99 17.02 5.48 -14.25
N PRO A 100 15.89 6.20 -14.45
CA PRO A 100 14.59 5.83 -13.88
C PRO A 100 14.12 4.43 -14.27
N ILE A 101 14.39 4.00 -15.52
CA ILE A 101 13.98 2.66 -15.97
C ILE A 101 14.72 1.56 -15.21
N VAL A 102 16.03 1.74 -14.99
CA VAL A 102 16.85 0.80 -14.21
C VAL A 102 16.40 0.79 -12.74
N ALA A 103 16.01 1.95 -12.19
CA ALA A 103 15.45 2.05 -10.85
C ALA A 103 14.14 1.25 -10.74
N CYS A 104 13.20 1.45 -11.66
CA CYS A 104 11.94 0.70 -11.71
C CYS A 104 12.17 -0.81 -11.78
N GLU A 105 13.01 -1.28 -12.72
CA GLU A 105 13.32 -2.71 -12.86
C GLU A 105 13.97 -3.30 -11.60
N THR A 106 14.86 -2.53 -10.97
CA THR A 106 15.55 -2.96 -9.75
C THR A 106 14.61 -3.03 -8.56
N LEU A 107 13.72 -2.05 -8.39
CA LEU A 107 12.70 -2.01 -7.34
C LEU A 107 11.70 -3.16 -7.51
N VAL A 108 11.16 -3.37 -8.72
CA VAL A 108 10.23 -4.47 -9.02
C VAL A 108 10.86 -5.82 -8.69
N ARG A 109 12.11 -6.04 -9.12
CA ARG A 109 12.83 -7.29 -8.83
C ARG A 109 13.09 -7.46 -7.33
N ARG A 110 13.46 -6.39 -6.62
CA ARG A 110 13.69 -6.42 -5.16
C ARG A 110 12.40 -6.78 -4.42
N ALA A 111 11.30 -6.12 -4.76
CA ALA A 111 9.99 -6.37 -4.17
C ALA A 111 9.52 -7.80 -4.47
N TYR A 112 9.58 -8.23 -5.74
CA TYR A 112 9.23 -9.59 -6.14
C TYR A 112 9.97 -10.67 -5.33
N ASN A 113 11.27 -10.49 -5.08
CA ASN A 113 12.03 -11.41 -4.23
C ASN A 113 11.53 -11.41 -2.77
N GLN A 114 11.01 -10.29 -2.25
CA GLN A 114 10.40 -10.28 -0.91
C GLN A 114 9.06 -11.00 -0.89
N TRP A 115 8.22 -10.81 -1.91
CA TRP A 115 6.97 -11.56 -2.07
C TRP A 115 7.21 -13.07 -2.05
N LEU A 116 8.26 -13.57 -2.74
CA LEU A 116 8.63 -14.99 -2.74
C LEU A 116 9.05 -15.54 -1.36
N ILE A 117 9.56 -14.69 -0.47
CA ILE A 117 10.05 -15.10 0.85
C ILE A 117 8.94 -15.06 1.89
N HIS A 118 8.09 -14.03 1.83
CA HIS A 118 7.14 -13.71 2.90
C HIS A 118 5.74 -14.24 2.62
N GLU A 119 5.36 -14.43 1.36
CA GLU A 119 4.02 -14.89 1.00
C GLU A 119 4.05 -16.23 0.26
N ASN A 120 3.23 -17.16 0.72
CA ASN A 120 3.10 -18.47 0.10
C ASN A 120 2.18 -18.33 -1.12
N ARG A 121 2.77 -18.13 -2.29
CA ARG A 121 2.00 -17.97 -3.53
C ARG A 121 1.25 -19.26 -3.87
N THR A 122 0.05 -19.10 -4.40
CA THR A 122 -0.79 -20.22 -4.88
C THR A 122 -0.83 -20.32 -6.41
N ASP A 123 0.06 -19.61 -7.11
CA ASP A 123 0.22 -19.70 -8.57
C ASP A 123 1.02 -20.93 -9.03
#